data_AF-A0A7C5P5K6-F1
#
_entry.id   AF-A0A7C5P5K6-F1
#
_cell.length_a   1.000
_cell.length_b   1.000
_cell.length_c   1.000
_cell.angle_alpha   90.00
_cell.angle_beta   90.00
_cell.angle_gamma   90.00
#
_symmetry.space_group_name_H-M   'P 1'
#
loop_
_entity.id
_entity.type
_entity.pdbx_description
1 polymer ?
#
loop_
_entity_poly.entity_id
_entity_poly.type
_entity_poly.pdbx_seq_one_letter_code
_entity_poly.pdbx_strand_id
1 'polypeptide(L)' 'MTEVKSVKISRELYERLCEVAGELQIKLKRPVSLDEAMEHLLKERKLRASDFAGAWNMSDEEEIKIFN' A
#
# COMPACT_ATOMS: atom_id res chain seq x y z
N MET A 1 -14.93 -3.21 17.09
CA MET A 1 -15.62 -2.41 16.05
C MET A 1 -14.57 -1.71 15.24
N THR A 2 -14.54 -1.94 13.92
CA THR A 2 -13.61 -1.27 13.00
C THR A 2 -14.09 0.16 12.77
N GLU A 3 -13.19 1.14 12.86
CA GLU A 3 -13.52 2.54 12.56
C GLU A 3 -13.70 2.67 11.03
N VAL A 4 -14.87 3.16 10.59
CA VAL A 4 -15.19 3.28 9.17
C VAL A 4 -14.97 4.72 8.71
N LYS A 5 -14.19 4.91 7.64
CA LYS A 5 -13.93 6.23 7.03
C LYS A 5 -14.32 6.19 5.56
N SER A 6 -15.00 7.24 5.10
CA SER A 6 -15.43 7.36 3.71
C SER A 6 -14.41 8.16 2.91
N VAL A 7 -13.93 7.60 1.80
CA VAL A 7 -13.03 8.28 0.86
C VAL A 7 -13.73 8.39 -0.49
N LYS A 8 -13.68 9.59 -1.08
CA LYS A 8 -14.18 9.79 -2.45
C LYS A 8 -13.14 9.29 -3.43
N ILE A 9 -13.56 8.42 -4.35
CA ILE A 9 -12.74 7.91 -5.43
C ILE A 9 -13.43 8.16 -6.76
N SER A 10 -12.65 8.25 -7.84
CA SER A 10 -13.22 8.32 -9.19
C SER A 10 -13.93 7.02 -9.53
N ARG A 11 -14.91 7.10 -10.43
CA ARG A 11 -15.62 5.91 -10.93
C ARG A 11 -14.67 4.88 -11.53
N GLU A 12 -13.71 5.34 -12.33
CA GLU A 12 -12.71 4.48 -12.95
C GLU A 12 -11.88 3.72 -11.90
N LEU A 13 -11.49 4.41 -10.82
CA LEU A 13 -10.73 3.77 -9.75
C LEU A 13 -11.57 2.74 -8.99
N TYR A 14 -12.86 3.02 -8.78
CA TYR A 14 -13.79 2.08 -8.17
C TYR A 14 -13.97 0.81 -9.04
N GLU A 15 -14.12 0.97 -10.35
CA GLU A 15 -14.24 -0.16 -11.29
C GLU A 15 -13.01 -1.05 -11.24
N ARG A 16 -11.80 -0.47 -11.28
CA ARG A 16 -10.54 -1.21 -11.11
C ARG A 16 -10.43 -1.94 -9.77
N LEU A 17 -10.88 -1.32 -8.69
CA LEU A 17 -10.92 -1.95 -7.37
C LEU A 17 -11.84 -3.18 -7.35
N CYS A 18 -12.99 -3.09 -8.02
CA CYS A 18 -13.92 -4.21 -8.16
C CYS A 18 -13.33 -5.34 -8.99
N GLU A 19 -12.59 -5.03 -10.06
CA GLU A 19 -11.87 -6.03 -10.87
C GLU A 19 -10.86 -6.81 -10.01
N VAL A 20 -10.04 -6.10 -9.24
CA VAL A 20 -9.07 -6.73 -8.32
C VAL A 20 -9.78 -7.62 -7.29
N ALA A 21 -10.88 -7.16 -6.70
CA ALA A 21 -11.67 -7.95 -5.77
C ALA A 21 -12.25 -9.22 -6.43
N GLY A 22 -12.69 -9.11 -7.69
CA GLY A 22 -13.18 -10.25 -8.49
C GLY A 22 -12.08 -11.28 -8.78
N GLU A 23 -10.89 -10.83 -9.15
CA GLU A 23 -9.73 -11.72 -9.33
C GLU A 23 -9.34 -12.42 -8.02
N LEU A 24 -9.35 -11.69 -6.90
CA LEU A 24 -9.09 -12.26 -5.58
C LEU A 24 -10.15 -13.29 -5.19
N GLN A 25 -11.43 -13.01 -5.48
CA GLN A 25 -12.53 -13.94 -5.21
C GLN A 25 -12.36 -15.25 -5.98
N ILE A 26 -11.93 -15.19 -7.24
CA ILE A 26 -11.65 -16.39 -8.04
C ILE A 26 -10.48 -17.18 -7.45
N LYS A 27 -9.39 -16.49 -7.10
CA LYS A 27 -8.18 -17.11 -6.52
C LYS A 27 -8.46 -17.77 -5.17
N LEU A 28 -9.19 -17.09 -4.29
CA LEU A 28 -9.45 -17.54 -2.91
C LEU A 28 -10.72 -18.39 -2.77
N LYS A 29 -11.55 -18.49 -3.84
CA LYS A 29 -12.83 -19.20 -3.87
C LYS A 29 -13.79 -18.82 -2.73
N ARG A 30 -13.70 -17.59 -2.24
CA ARG A 30 -14.56 -17.04 -1.18
C ARG A 30 -14.94 -15.60 -1.51
N PRO A 31 -16.05 -15.07 -0.96
CA PRO A 31 -16.36 -13.65 -1.06
C PRO A 31 -15.23 -12.82 -0.44
N VAL A 32 -14.82 -11.75 -1.13
CA VAL A 32 -13.75 -10.84 -0.73
C VAL A 32 -14.32 -9.43 -0.60
N SER A 33 -14.02 -8.75 0.51
CA SER A 33 -14.42 -7.36 0.71
C SER A 33 -13.46 -6.41 0.00
N LEU A 34 -13.91 -5.17 -0.27
CA LEU A 34 -13.02 -4.14 -0.80
C LEU A 34 -11.87 -3.81 0.17
N ASP A 35 -12.09 -3.92 1.48
CA ASP A 35 -11.03 -3.77 2.49
C ASP A 35 -9.95 -4.85 2.33
N GLU A 36 -10.35 -6.10 2.08
CA GLU A 36 -9.42 -7.21 1.87
C GLU A 36 -8.68 -7.06 0.53
N ALA A 37 -9.36 -6.62 -0.53
CA ALA A 37 -8.74 -6.31 -1.81
C ALA A 37 -7.71 -5.18 -1.69
N MET A 38 -8.04 -4.12 -0.95
CA MET A 38 -7.12 -3.01 -0.66
C MET A 38 -5.92 -3.47 0.16
N GLU A 39 -6.14 -4.28 1.19
CA GLU A 39 -5.06 -4.84 2.00
C GLU A 39 -4.14 -5.73 1.15
N HIS A 40 -4.70 -6.50 0.21
CA HIS A 40 -3.93 -7.30 -0.73
C HIS A 40 -3.05 -6.43 -1.63
N LEU A 41 -3.61 -5.37 -2.22
CA LEU A 41 -2.86 -4.42 -3.04
C LEU A 41 -1.73 -3.74 -2.25
N LEU A 42 -1.99 -3.35 -0.99
CA LEU A 42 -0.99 -2.76 -0.11
C LEU A 42 0.11 -3.77 0.27
N LYS A 43 -0.25 -5.05 0.45
CA LYS A 43 0.70 -6.13 0.72
C LYS A 43 1.54 -6.49 -0.50
N GLU A 44 0.97 -6.47 -1.71
CA GLU A 44 1.72 -6.63 -2.96
C GLU A 44 2.64 -5.43 -3.23
N ARG A 45 2.19 -4.22 -2.89
CA ARG A 45 2.99 -2.99 -2.85
C ARG A 45 3.96 -2.91 -1.69
N LYS A 46 4.22 -3.99 -0.93
CA LYS A 46 5.27 -3.99 0.11
C LYS A 46 6.57 -3.49 -0.52
N LEU A 47 6.87 -2.23 -0.21
CA LEU A 47 8.09 -1.55 -0.57
C LEU A 47 9.22 -2.48 -0.17
N ARG A 48 9.96 -2.95 -1.16
CA ARG A 48 11.11 -3.80 -0.93
C ARG A 48 12.12 -2.96 -0.16
N ALA A 49 12.95 -3.57 0.69
CA ALA A 49 14.06 -2.85 1.32
C ALA A 49 14.96 -2.15 0.29
N SER A 50 15.03 -2.69 -0.94
CA SER A 50 15.67 -2.06 -2.10
C SER A 50 15.05 -0.74 -2.54
N ASP A 51 13.77 -0.51 -2.29
CA ASP A 51 13.07 0.74 -2.65
C ASP A 51 13.49 1.89 -1.73
N PHE A 52 14.14 1.58 -0.60
CA PHE A 52 14.72 2.55 0.34
C PHE A 52 16.26 2.65 0.23
N ALA A 53 16.89 1.90 -0.69
CA ALA A 53 18.33 2.00 -0.91
C ALA A 53 18.65 3.39 -1.51
N GLY A 54 19.42 4.20 -0.77
CA GLY A 54 19.75 5.58 -1.17
C GLY A 54 18.73 6.64 -0.74
N ALA A 55 17.67 6.27 -0.01
CA ALA A 55 16.74 7.24 0.57
C ALA A 55 17.27 7.88 1.86
N TRP A 56 18.38 7.37 2.41
CA TRP A 56 19.07 8.01 3.52
C TRP A 56 19.84 9.21 2.99
N ASN A 57 19.29 10.41 3.21
CA ASN A 57 19.99 11.67 2.94
C ASN A 57 20.43 12.22 4.31
N MET A 58 21.70 11.99 4.68
CA MET A 58 22.29 12.60 5.87
C MET A 58 22.71 14.01 5.50
N SER A 59 22.31 14.99 6.29
CA SER A 59 22.79 16.36 6.11
C SER A 59 24.24 16.49 6.57
N ASP A 60 25.00 17.41 5.95
CA ASP A 60 26.38 17.70 6.34
C ASP A 60 26.50 18.05 7.85
N GLU A 61 25.48 18.71 8.42
CA GLU A 61 25.42 19.04 9.85
C GLU A 61 25.29 17.81 10.76
N GLU A 62 24.62 16.75 10.28
CA GLU A 62 24.49 15.48 11.00
C GLU A 62 25.76 14.63 10.87
N GLU A 63 26.44 14.68 9.72
CA GLU A 63 27.71 14.00 9.51
C GLU A 63 28.79 14.52 10.47
N ILE A 64 28.90 15.85 10.61
CA ILE A 64 29.88 16.49 11.50
C ILE A 64 29.67 16.10 12.96
N LYS A 65 28.43 15.85 13.41
CA LYS A 65 28.13 15.44 14.80
C LYS A 65 28.45 13.99 15.10
N ILE A 66 28.56 13.14 14.08
CA ILE A 66 28.82 11.71 14.24
C ILE A 66 30.30 11.39 14.08
N PHE A 67 31.00 12.10 13.18
CA PHE A 67 32.38 11.81 12.81
C PHE A 67 33.42 12.77 13.43
N ASN A 68 33.00 13.70 14.28
CA ASN A 68 33.85 14.67 14.97
C ASN A 68 33.49 14.73 16.47
#